data_AF-A0A2A4HXN7-F1
#
_entry.id   AF-A0A2A4HXN7-F1
#
_cell.length_a   1.000
_cell.length_b   1.000
_cell.length_c   1.000
_cell.angle_alpha   90.00
_cell.angle_beta   90.00
_cell.angle_gamma   90.00
#
_symmetry.space_group_name_H-M   'P 1'
#
loop_
_entity.id
_entity.type
_entity.pdbx_description
1 polymer ?
#
loop_
_entity_poly.entity_id
_entity_poly.type
_entity_poly.pdbx_seq_one_letter_code
_entity_poly.pdbx_strand_id
1 'polypeptide(L)'
;MILVDILNVVFALGVTACATYKLIVHFDMLKAVERVGLGLMAGSVLMTIPPLITEAPTPFDDWSPAILRLGAFLYLFGRAERLWRHRRANERLLATLPRTRAD
;
A
#
# COMPACT_ATOMS: atom_id res chain seq x y z
N MET A 1 28.56 1.02 -5.59
CA MET A 1 27.70 1.93 -4.80
C MET A 1 26.67 2.57 -5.72
N ILE A 2 27.08 3.44 -6.64
CA ILE A 2 26.22 4.17 -7.61
C ILE A 2 25.09 3.34 -8.26
N LEU A 3 25.35 2.12 -8.73
CA LEU A 3 24.32 1.29 -9.36
C LEU A 3 23.16 0.95 -8.41
N VAL A 4 23.46 0.64 -7.15
CA VAL A 4 22.46 0.29 -6.13
C VAL A 4 21.60 1.51 -5.79
N ASP A 5 22.22 2.69 -5.72
CA ASP A 5 21.52 3.95 -5.43
C ASP A 5 20.59 4.34 -6.57
N ILE A 6 21.05 4.19 -7.82
CA ILE A 6 20.21 4.39 -9.02
C ILE A 6 19.02 3.42 -8.99
N LEU A 7 19.24 2.14 -8.70
CA LEU A 7 18.15 1.16 -8.60
C LEU A 7 17.15 1.54 -7.51
N ASN A 8 17.63 1.97 -6.34
CA ASN A 8 16.76 2.42 -5.25
C ASN A 8 15.92 3.64 -5.65
N VAL A 9 16.51 4.62 -6.35
CA VAL A 9 15.77 5.79 -6.86
C VAL A 9 14.72 5.36 -7.90
N VAL A 10 15.07 4.47 -8.84
CA VAL A 10 14.14 3.97 -9.85
C VAL A 10 12.97 3.22 -9.21
N PHE A 11 13.24 2.35 -8.24
CA PHE A 11 12.18 1.65 -7.51
C PHE A 11 11.33 2.62 -6.69
N ALA A 12 11.94 3.62 -6.07
CA ALA A 12 11.22 4.63 -5.32
C ALA A 12 10.23 5.40 -6.20
N LEU A 13 10.69 5.85 -7.38
CA LEU A 13 9.84 6.50 -8.36
C LEU A 13 8.74 5.56 -8.89
N GLY A 14 9.07 4.29 -9.15
CA GLY A 14 8.10 3.28 -9.59
C GLY A 14 6.98 3.04 -8.58
N VAL A 15 7.33 2.85 -7.30
CA VAL A 15 6.36 2.67 -6.21
C VAL A 15 5.48 3.91 -6.05
N THR A 16 6.08 5.09 -6.06
CA THR A 16 5.35 6.36 -5.98
C THR A 16 4.39 6.54 -7.16
N ALA A 17 4.83 6.23 -8.39
CA ALA A 17 3.99 6.30 -9.58
C ALA A 17 2.80 5.32 -9.49
N CYS A 18 3.03 4.08 -9.09
CA CYS A 18 1.96 3.10 -8.88
C CYS A 18 0.97 3.53 -7.79
N ALA A 19 1.47 4.02 -6.66
CA ALA A 19 0.63 4.49 -5.56
C ALA A 19 -0.23 5.69 -5.99
N THR A 20 0.38 6.65 -6.67
CA THR A 20 -0.29 7.85 -7.21
C THR A 20 -1.34 7.46 -8.26
N TYR A 21 -1.00 6.56 -9.19
CA TYR A 21 -1.94 6.05 -10.18
C TYR A 21 -3.17 5.40 -9.52
N LYS A 22 -2.96 4.56 -8.50
CA LYS A 22 -4.07 3.94 -7.76
C LYS A 22 -4.92 4.96 -7.04
N LEU A 23 -4.30 5.99 -6.44
CA LEU A 23 -5.03 7.06 -5.77
C LEU A 23 -5.84 7.91 -6.75
N ILE A 24 -5.36 8.17 -7.97
CA ILE A 24 -6.07 8.97 -8.97
C ILE A 24 -7.18 8.16 -9.64
N VAL A 25 -6.86 6.97 -10.15
CA VAL A 25 -7.78 6.20 -11.01
C VAL A 25 -8.76 5.36 -10.21
N HIS A 26 -8.35 4.86 -9.04
CA HIS A 26 -9.14 3.91 -8.24
C HIS A 26 -9.56 4.52 -6.90
N PHE A 27 -9.58 5.86 -6.80
CA PHE A 27 -9.89 6.57 -5.56
C PHE A 27 -11.15 6.01 -4.89
N ASP A 28 -12.26 5.95 -5.63
CA ASP A 28 -13.57 5.53 -5.12
C ASP A 28 -13.64 4.05 -4.74
N MET A 29 -12.78 3.22 -5.32
CA MET A 29 -12.70 1.80 -4.97
C MET A 29 -11.92 1.56 -3.68
N LEU A 30 -11.12 2.52 -3.22
CA LEU A 30 -10.29 2.44 -2.02
C LEU A 30 -11.03 3.00 -0.80
N LYS A 31 -10.90 2.33 0.35
CA LYS A 31 -11.36 2.87 1.64
C LYS A 31 -10.48 4.05 2.06
N ALA A 32 -11.02 4.95 2.87
CA ALA A 32 -10.25 6.08 3.42
C ALA A 32 -8.91 5.65 4.06
N VAL A 33 -8.92 4.58 4.85
CA VAL A 33 -7.71 4.03 5.48
C VAL A 33 -6.70 3.49 4.47
N GLU A 34 -7.16 2.84 3.38
CA GLU A 34 -6.28 2.36 2.31
C GLU A 34 -5.67 3.53 1.51
N ARG A 35 -6.43 4.61 1.31
CA ARG A 35 -5.96 5.84 0.64
C ARG A 35 -4.87 6.52 1.45
N VAL A 36 -5.09 6.72 2.75
CA VAL A 36 -4.10 7.28 3.66
C VAL A 36 -2.85 6.39 3.71
N GLY A 37 -3.03 5.07 3.80
CA GLY A 37 -1.92 4.13 3.76
C GLY A 37 -1.07 4.26 2.49
N LEU A 38 -1.70 4.28 1.31
CA LEU A 38 -1.01 4.48 0.03
C LEU A 38 -0.30 5.83 -0.06
N GLY A 39 -0.93 6.91 0.42
CA GLY A 39 -0.33 8.24 0.43
C GLY A 39 0.92 8.31 1.32
N LEU A 40 0.86 7.72 2.52
CA LEU A 40 2.01 7.63 3.42
C LEU A 40 3.13 6.78 2.83
N MET A 41 2.81 5.65 2.19
CA MET A 41 3.80 4.83 1.50
C MET A 41 4.50 5.63 0.38
N ALA A 42 3.73 6.28 -0.50
CA ALA A 42 4.29 7.08 -1.59
C ALA A 42 5.18 8.23 -1.06
N GLY A 43 4.72 8.95 -0.05
CA GLY A 43 5.47 10.04 0.58
C GLY A 43 6.76 9.55 1.24
N SER A 44 6.69 8.45 2.00
CA SER A 44 7.87 7.88 2.68
C SER A 44 8.94 7.39 1.70
N VAL A 45 8.53 6.85 0.55
CA VAL A 45 9.45 6.37 -0.48
C VAL A 45 10.12 7.53 -1.21
N LEU A 46 9.47 8.68 -1.37
CA LEU A 46 10.13 9.88 -1.89
C LEU A 46 11.14 10.48 -0.88
N MET A 47 10.86 10.35 0.42
CA MET A 47 11.77 10.83 1.48
C MET A 47 13.11 10.09 1.50
N THR A 48 13.23 8.92 0.88
CA THR A 48 14.51 8.20 0.78
C THR A 48 15.42 8.73 -0.34
N ILE A 49 14.90 9.55 -1.26
CA ILE A 49 15.69 10.06 -2.40
C ILE A 49 16.76 11.07 -1.97
N PRO A 50 16.46 12.10 -1.14
CA PRO A 50 17.49 13.05 -0.70
C PRO A 50 18.70 12.40 -0.02
N PRO A 51 18.56 11.49 0.98
CA PRO A 51 19.70 10.81 1.58
C PRO A 51 20.57 10.04 0.57
N LEU A 52 19.95 9.42 -0.44
CA LEU A 52 20.67 8.68 -1.50
C LEU A 52 21.50 9.60 -2.41
N ILE A 53 21.12 10.87 -2.54
CA ILE A 53 21.84 11.85 -3.37
C ILE A 53 22.90 12.58 -2.56
N THR A 54 22.61 12.93 -1.31
CA THR A 54 23.52 13.75 -0.48
C THR A 54 24.60 12.94 0.22
N GLU A 55 24.47 11.60 0.28
CA GLU A 55 25.38 10.68 0.99
C GLU A 55 25.67 11.10 2.45
N ALA A 56 24.78 11.90 3.03
CA ALA A 56 24.88 12.49 4.35
C ALA A 56 23.66 12.09 5.19
N PRO A 57 23.82 11.90 6.52
CA PRO A 57 22.70 11.61 7.39
C PRO A 57 21.66 12.72 7.30
N THR A 58 20.42 12.34 7.04
CA THR A 58 19.28 13.26 7.04
C THR A 58 18.24 12.81 8.06
N PRO A 59 17.37 13.70 8.54
CA PRO A 59 16.23 13.28 9.36
C PRO A 59 15.35 12.22 8.68
N PHE A 60 15.39 12.11 7.35
CA PHE A 60 14.59 11.13 6.62
C PHE A 60 15.05 9.68 6.82
N ASP A 61 16.28 9.44 7.27
CA ASP A 61 16.81 8.09 7.49
C ASP A 61 16.03 7.35 8.59
N ASP A 62 15.58 8.07 9.62
CA ASP A 62 14.80 7.50 10.72
C ASP A 62 13.28 7.57 10.47
N TRP A 63 12.81 8.66 9.87
CA TRP A 63 11.37 8.89 9.68
C TRP A 63 10.81 8.14 8.48
N SER A 64 11.55 7.99 7.38
CA SER A 64 11.04 7.32 6.19
C SER A 64 10.64 5.86 6.44
N PRO A 65 11.42 5.01 7.17
CA PRO A 65 11.00 3.64 7.41
C PRO A 65 9.80 3.56 8.37
N ALA A 66 9.71 4.47 9.34
CA ALA A 66 8.58 4.53 10.27
C ALA A 66 7.28 4.88 9.55
N ILE A 67 7.30 5.91 8.70
CA ILE A 67 6.14 6.32 7.89
C ILE A 67 5.76 5.23 6.89
N LEU A 68 6.76 4.58 6.27
CA LEU A 68 6.52 3.46 5.35
C LEU A 68 5.80 2.30 6.05
N ARG A 69 6.26 1.90 7.24
CA ARG A 69 5.62 0.84 8.04
C ARG A 69 4.20 1.20 8.43
N LEU A 70 3.96 2.44 8.85
CA LEU A 70 2.62 2.92 9.18
C LEU A 70 1.70 2.90 7.95
N GLY A 71 2.18 3.40 6.80
CA GLY A 71 1.43 3.39 5.55
C GLY A 71 1.08 1.97 5.10
N ALA A 72 2.05 1.06 5.16
CA ALA A 72 1.87 -0.35 4.83
C ALA A 72 0.85 -1.02 5.77
N PHE A 73 0.94 -0.75 7.08
CA PHE A 73 -0.02 -1.24 8.06
C PHE A 73 -1.45 -0.79 7.73
N LEU A 74 -1.67 0.50 7.49
CA LEU A 74 -3.01 1.03 7.19
C LEU A 74 -3.57 0.43 5.90
N TYR A 75 -2.76 0.34 4.84
CA TYR A 75 -3.18 -0.25 3.57
C TYR A 75 -3.55 -1.74 3.73
N LEU A 76 -2.69 -2.52 4.36
CA LEU A 76 -2.91 -3.96 4.57
C LEU A 76 -4.09 -4.21 5.51
N PHE A 77 -4.24 -3.41 6.56
CA PHE A 77 -5.37 -3.50 7.48
C PHE A 77 -6.70 -3.27 6.75
N GLY A 78 -6.81 -2.20 5.96
CA GLY A 78 -8.01 -1.93 5.18
C GLY A 78 -8.35 -3.04 4.19
N ARG A 79 -7.32 -3.64 3.57
CA ARG A 79 -7.46 -4.76 2.64
C ARG A 79 -7.90 -6.05 3.34
N ALA A 80 -7.31 -6.38 4.49
CA ALA A 80 -7.67 -7.54 5.30
C ALA A 80 -9.12 -7.44 5.76
N GLU A 81 -9.53 -6.26 6.23
CA GLU A 81 -10.91 -6.01 6.63
C GLU A 81 -11.90 -6.21 5.47
N ARG A 82 -11.56 -5.73 4.26
CA ARG A 82 -12.37 -5.94 3.06
C ARG A 82 -12.48 -7.44 2.73
N LEU A 83 -11.37 -8.17 2.78
CA LEU A 83 -11.34 -9.61 2.52
C LEU A 83 -12.22 -10.38 3.52
N TRP A 84 -12.15 -10.04 4.81
CA TRP A 84 -12.99 -10.66 5.83
C TRP A 84 -14.47 -10.38 5.64
N ARG A 85 -14.84 -9.14 5.26
CA ARG A 85 -16.24 -8.80 4.94
C ARG A 85 -16.76 -9.61 3.75
N HIS A 86 -15.99 -9.73 2.68
CA HIS A 86 -16.37 -10.54 1.52
C HIS A 86 -16.50 -12.03 1.88
N ARG A 87 -15.57 -12.57 2.66
CA ARG A 87 -15.64 -13.97 3.11
C ARG A 87 -16.92 -14.24 3.92
N ARG A 88 -17.25 -13.37 4.87
CA ARG A 88 -18.48 -13.47 5.66
C ARG A 88 -19.75 -13.35 4.81
N ALA A 89 -19.75 -12.46 3.80
CA ALA A 89 -20.87 -12.33 2.89
C ALA A 89 -21.07 -13.60 2.04
N ASN A 90 -19.98 -14.19 1.54
CA ASN A 90 -20.03 -15.43 0.77
C ASN A 90 -20.50 -16.62 1.62
N GLU A 91 -20.04 -16.73 2.87
CA GLU A 91 -20.49 -17.78 3.80
C GLU A 91 -22.01 -17.68 4.07
N ARG A 92 -22.54 -16.46 4.22
CA ARG A 92 -23.98 -16.24 4.38
C ARG A 92 -24.76 -16.61 3.11
N LEU A 93 -24.26 -16.21 1.94
CA LEU A 93 -24.89 -16.55 0.67
C LEU A 93 -24.95 -18.07 0.46
N LEU A 94 -23.83 -18.77 0.68
CA LEU A 94 -23.75 -20.23 0.60
C LEU A 94 -24.69 -20.93 1.59
N ALA A 95 -24.89 -20.37 2.79
CA ALA A 95 -25.84 -20.91 3.76
C ALA A 95 -27.31 -20.74 3.33
N THR A 96 -27.61 -19.73 2.50
CA THR A 96 -28.97 -19.45 2.00
C THR A 96 -29.29 -20.11 0.66
N LEU A 97 -28.28 -20.56 -0.09
CA LEU A 97 -28.52 -21.24 -1.36
C LEU A 97 -29.23 -22.57 -1.09
N PRO A 98 -30.37 -22.85 -1.75
CA PRO A 98 -31.00 -24.16 -1.63
C PRO A 98 -29.99 -25.20 -2.06
N ARG A 99 -29.80 -26.25 -1.23
CA ARG A 99 -29.06 -27.45 -1.63
C ARG A 99 -29.79 -28.02 -2.85
N THR A 100 -29.43 -27.59 -4.05
CA THR A 100 -29.86 -28.23 -5.28
C THR A 100 -29.46 -29.68 -5.14
N ARG A 101 -30.48 -30.56 -5.13
CA ARG A 101 -30.37 -32.00 -4.91
C ARG A 101 -29.22 -32.53 -5.76
N ALA A 102 -28.29 -33.22 -5.11
CA ALA A 102 -27.45 -34.17 -5.80
C ALA A 102 -28.38 -35.33 -6.20
N ASP A 103 -28.70 -35.39 -7.48
CA ASP A 103 -29.21 -36.60 -8.12
C ASP A 103 -28.08 -37.64 -8.18
#